data_AF-A0A925VWF8-F1
#
_entry.id   AF-A0A925VWF8-F1
#
_cell.length_a   1.000
_cell.length_b   1.000
_cell.length_c   1.000
_cell.angle_alpha   90.00
_cell.angle_beta   90.00
_cell.angle_gamma   90.00
#
_symmetry.space_group_name_H-M   'P 1'
#
loop_
_entity.id
_entity.type
_entity.pdbx_description
1 polymer ?
#
loop_
_entity_poly.entity_id
_entity_poly.type
_entity_poly.pdbx_seq_one_letter_code
_entity_poly.pdbx_strand_id
1 'polypeptide(L)'
;MSSISAPSELSAEALGLSTLRVSWRPASGDDISGYELQRRADLTGEFVTLEAALPADAGSRLSYFDTKVDPNRYYGYRVRAISRLGGRSAMSNIAGAKTASVPGLRIQTTTEFATAESVDPDGYTAIIRGPTDTTTIAVGVNADRLVSPIQKGTYSIVLRGLANNCAFTSSADSIKTVTVTDEGTRTVTSLGFAVSCRDPRKASIVVALTTSGDSLDADGIIVTTSGLIKDAGVPADERVYFQFETLNGANGVVRFDNLRPAEYEISIADIDPPCVLEGERRKTIQLKALGIDTVTFALTCRKPVAPVDTAGKPFVLRHTWSATSARPGDKVSLLTALDLRAEAAQQASGVSATIQFDNAVVRYDSARSLRAFDL
;
A
#
# COMPACT_ATOMS: atom_id res chain seq x y z
N MET A 1 -37.50 60.07 -11.92
CA MET A 1 -36.97 58.90 -12.66
C MET A 1 -36.78 57.79 -11.64
N SER A 2 -37.49 56.67 -11.76
CA SER A 2 -37.25 55.50 -10.90
C SER A 2 -35.79 55.07 -11.09
N SER A 3 -34.98 55.15 -10.03
CA SER A 3 -33.57 54.76 -10.09
C SER A 3 -33.47 53.27 -9.81
N ILE A 4 -33.27 52.44 -10.84
CA ILE A 4 -32.94 51.02 -10.66
C ILE A 4 -31.50 50.87 -10.16
N SER A 5 -31.28 50.05 -9.13
CA SER A 5 -29.94 49.79 -8.62
C SER A 5 -29.16 48.80 -9.52
N ALA A 6 -27.85 48.71 -9.33
CA ALA A 6 -27.06 47.68 -9.99
C ALA A 6 -27.27 46.31 -9.32
N PRO A 7 -27.24 45.20 -10.08
CA PRO A 7 -27.15 43.88 -9.49
C PRO A 7 -25.84 43.74 -8.70
N SER A 8 -25.83 42.90 -7.67
CA SER A 8 -24.68 42.72 -6.79
C SER A 8 -24.36 41.24 -6.57
N GLU A 9 -23.26 40.96 -5.86
CA GLU A 9 -22.88 39.59 -5.48
C GLU A 9 -22.78 38.63 -6.69
N LEU A 10 -22.33 39.16 -7.84
CA LEU A 10 -22.08 38.35 -9.03
C LEU A 10 -20.95 37.36 -8.71
N SER A 11 -21.19 36.09 -9.03
CA SER A 11 -20.25 34.99 -8.93
C SER A 11 -20.26 34.19 -10.23
N ALA A 12 -19.10 33.61 -10.58
CA ALA A 12 -18.98 32.66 -11.67
C ALA A 12 -18.26 31.41 -11.17
N GLU A 13 -18.73 30.22 -11.56
CA GLU A 13 -18.13 28.94 -11.19
C GLU A 13 -18.13 27.99 -12.38
N ALA A 14 -17.05 27.22 -12.53
CA ALA A 14 -16.97 26.18 -13.54
C ALA A 14 -17.70 24.93 -13.08
N LEU A 15 -18.54 24.39 -13.98
CA LEU A 15 -19.18 23.10 -13.78
C LEU A 15 -18.52 22.00 -14.61
N GLY A 16 -17.73 22.38 -15.62
CA GLY A 16 -16.93 21.45 -16.39
C GLY A 16 -16.17 22.12 -17.54
N LEU A 17 -15.95 21.33 -18.59
CA LEU A 17 -15.20 21.71 -19.79
C LEU A 17 -15.84 22.85 -20.56
N SER A 18 -17.17 22.82 -20.66
CA SER A 18 -17.95 23.68 -21.57
C SER A 18 -19.10 24.40 -20.87
N THR A 19 -19.10 24.45 -19.53
CA THR A 19 -20.21 25.05 -18.77
C THR A 19 -19.69 25.87 -17.59
N LEU A 20 -20.11 27.13 -17.53
CA LEU A 20 -19.95 28.03 -16.38
C LEU A 20 -21.32 28.40 -15.83
N ARG A 21 -21.52 28.34 -14.51
CA ARG A 21 -22.69 28.92 -13.84
C ARG A 21 -22.34 30.33 -13.38
N VAL A 22 -23.11 31.30 -13.84
CA VAL A 22 -23.06 32.69 -13.42
C VAL A 22 -24.26 32.94 -12.51
N SER A 23 -24.08 33.61 -11.38
CA SER A 23 -25.18 33.89 -10.45
C SER A 23 -25.01 35.24 -9.78
N TRP A 24 -26.11 35.94 -9.53
CA TRP A 24 -26.08 37.28 -8.92
C TRP A 24 -27.32 37.54 -8.07
N ARG A 25 -27.21 38.52 -7.19
CA ARG A 25 -28.33 39.07 -6.48
C ARG A 25 -29.07 40.09 -7.38
N PRO A 26 -30.41 39.99 -7.52
CA PRO A 26 -31.19 40.94 -8.29
C PRO A 26 -30.96 42.39 -7.86
N ALA A 27 -31.05 43.30 -8.82
CA ALA A 27 -31.22 44.73 -8.53
C ALA A 27 -32.55 45.01 -7.82
N SER A 28 -32.60 46.12 -7.09
CA SER A 28 -33.83 46.68 -6.50
C SER A 28 -34.44 47.76 -7.39
N GLY A 29 -35.76 47.73 -7.53
CA GLY A 29 -36.58 48.66 -8.30
C GLY A 29 -37.86 47.99 -8.82
N ASP A 30 -38.98 48.70 -8.78
CA ASP A 30 -40.30 48.12 -9.11
C ASP A 30 -40.53 47.93 -10.62
N ASP A 31 -39.68 48.52 -11.46
CA ASP A 31 -39.79 48.53 -12.92
C ASP A 31 -38.77 47.64 -13.63
N ILE A 32 -38.06 46.75 -12.92
CA ILE A 32 -37.08 45.84 -13.53
C ILE A 32 -37.80 44.84 -14.45
N SER A 33 -37.38 44.80 -15.71
CA SER A 33 -37.91 43.91 -16.74
C SER A 33 -36.96 42.79 -17.14
N GLY A 34 -35.66 42.94 -16.85
CA GLY A 34 -34.67 41.93 -17.17
C GLY A 34 -33.24 42.37 -16.89
N TYR A 35 -32.28 41.58 -17.39
CA TYR A 35 -30.85 41.78 -17.19
C TYR A 35 -30.06 41.62 -18.49
N GLU A 36 -29.12 42.52 -18.74
CA GLU A 36 -28.11 42.36 -19.80
C GLU A 36 -26.88 41.69 -19.20
N LEU A 37 -26.51 40.51 -19.70
CA LEU A 37 -25.33 39.77 -19.29
C LEU A 37 -24.22 39.95 -20.33
N GLN A 38 -23.05 40.35 -19.88
CA GLN A 38 -21.87 40.50 -20.73
C GLN A 38 -20.73 39.59 -20.27
N ARG A 39 -19.94 39.13 -21.23
CA ARG A 39 -18.80 38.22 -21.05
C ARG A 39 -17.56 38.75 -21.76
N ARG A 40 -16.39 38.52 -21.19
CA ARG A 40 -15.08 38.63 -21.87
C ARG A 40 -14.26 37.37 -21.66
N ALA A 41 -13.42 37.04 -22.62
CA ALA A 41 -12.49 35.92 -22.50
C ALA A 41 -11.19 36.37 -21.80
N ASP A 42 -10.50 35.42 -21.18
CA ASP A 42 -9.16 35.57 -20.62
C ASP A 42 -9.03 36.70 -19.59
N LEU A 43 -10.17 37.08 -18.99
CA LEU A 43 -10.33 38.22 -18.08
C LEU A 43 -9.81 39.56 -18.62
N THR A 44 -9.59 39.67 -19.93
CA THR A 44 -8.99 40.83 -20.59
C THR A 44 -9.83 41.27 -21.79
N GLY A 45 -9.58 42.48 -22.29
CA GLY A 45 -10.31 43.04 -23.42
C GLY A 45 -11.74 43.49 -23.11
N GLU A 46 -12.47 43.78 -24.19
CA GLU A 46 -13.84 44.29 -24.15
C GLU A 46 -14.86 43.22 -23.75
N PHE A 47 -15.90 43.67 -23.06
CA PHE A 47 -17.06 42.84 -22.76
C PHE A 47 -17.99 42.78 -23.96
N VAL A 48 -18.34 41.56 -24.37
CA VAL A 48 -19.34 41.28 -25.40
C VAL A 48 -20.66 40.92 -24.73
N THR A 49 -21.77 41.43 -25.24
CA THR A 49 -23.10 41.03 -24.78
C THR A 49 -23.34 39.56 -25.10
N LEU A 50 -23.52 38.76 -24.06
CA LEU A 50 -23.88 37.35 -24.18
C LEU A 50 -25.40 37.21 -24.32
N GLU A 51 -26.13 37.93 -23.48
CA GLU A 51 -27.59 37.99 -23.48
C GLU A 51 -28.04 39.44 -23.33
N ALA A 52 -28.89 39.90 -24.26
CA ALA A 52 -29.34 41.29 -24.29
C ALA A 52 -30.47 41.58 -23.29
N ALA A 53 -31.27 40.58 -22.94
CA ALA A 53 -32.38 40.70 -22.00
C ALA A 53 -32.79 39.32 -21.43
N LEU A 54 -32.13 38.90 -20.36
CA LEU A 54 -32.59 37.79 -19.53
C LEU A 54 -33.84 38.23 -18.75
N PRO A 55 -34.86 37.38 -18.60
CA PRO A 55 -36.06 37.73 -17.84
C PRO A 55 -35.72 38.04 -16.38
N ALA A 56 -36.45 39.00 -15.80
CA ALA A 56 -36.47 39.15 -14.36
C ALA A 56 -37.21 37.95 -13.73
N ASP A 57 -36.65 37.40 -12.66
CA ASP A 57 -37.29 36.39 -11.82
C ASP A 57 -37.49 36.96 -10.41
N ALA A 58 -38.50 36.48 -9.69
CA ALA A 58 -38.82 36.91 -8.33
C ALA A 58 -37.91 36.25 -7.25
N GLY A 59 -36.97 35.40 -7.67
CA GLY A 59 -36.00 34.75 -6.79
C GLY A 59 -35.01 35.74 -6.16
N SER A 60 -34.53 35.41 -4.95
CA SER A 60 -33.49 36.20 -4.26
C SER A 60 -32.11 36.08 -4.90
N ARG A 61 -31.91 35.13 -5.82
CA ARG A 61 -30.70 34.91 -6.59
C ARG A 61 -31.05 34.41 -7.98
N LEU A 62 -30.43 35.01 -8.99
CA LEU A 62 -30.58 34.65 -10.39
C LEU A 62 -29.39 33.81 -10.84
N SER A 63 -29.61 32.92 -11.80
CA SER A 63 -28.56 32.08 -12.36
C SER A 63 -28.65 31.95 -13.89
N TYR A 64 -27.50 31.83 -14.54
CA TYR A 64 -27.36 31.63 -15.98
C TYR A 64 -26.26 30.59 -16.23
N PHE A 65 -26.50 29.66 -17.16
CA PHE A 65 -25.52 28.66 -17.58
C PHE A 65 -24.94 29.04 -18.93
N ASP A 66 -23.69 29.46 -18.92
CA ASP A 66 -22.93 29.71 -20.15
C ASP A 66 -22.35 28.38 -20.66
N THR A 67 -22.96 27.84 -21.72
CA THR A 67 -22.60 26.56 -22.35
C THR A 67 -21.74 26.71 -23.61
N LYS A 68 -21.39 27.96 -23.98
CA LYS A 68 -20.61 28.29 -25.19
C LYS A 68 -19.23 28.79 -24.81
N VAL A 69 -18.54 27.99 -24.01
CA VAL A 69 -17.22 28.30 -23.44
C VAL A 69 -16.23 27.19 -23.79
N ASP A 70 -15.00 27.59 -24.05
CA ASP A 70 -13.90 26.68 -24.41
C ASP A 70 -13.29 26.09 -23.14
N PRO A 71 -12.78 24.85 -23.17
CA PRO A 71 -12.09 24.24 -22.04
C PRO A 71 -10.77 24.97 -21.72
N ASN A 72 -10.33 24.87 -20.47
CA ASN A 72 -9.11 25.47 -19.93
C ASN A 72 -8.98 26.99 -20.16
N ARG A 73 -10.08 27.72 -20.22
CA ARG A 73 -10.11 29.15 -20.55
C ARG A 73 -10.78 29.97 -19.47
N TYR A 74 -10.23 31.14 -19.17
CA TYR A 74 -10.86 32.05 -18.23
C TYR A 74 -11.97 32.85 -18.92
N TYR A 75 -13.05 33.09 -18.19
CA TYR A 75 -14.12 34.00 -18.60
C TYR A 75 -14.48 34.95 -17.46
N GLY A 76 -14.73 36.21 -17.81
CA GLY A 76 -15.19 37.24 -16.89
C GLY A 76 -16.57 37.72 -17.28
N TYR A 77 -17.42 37.97 -16.30
CA TYR A 77 -18.83 38.34 -16.46
C TYR A 77 -19.13 39.63 -15.71
N ARG A 78 -20.10 40.39 -16.23
CA ARG A 78 -20.78 41.48 -15.54
C ARG A 78 -22.22 41.55 -16.01
N VAL A 79 -23.10 42.05 -15.14
CA VAL A 79 -24.54 42.13 -15.42
C VAL A 79 -25.08 43.48 -15.02
N ARG A 80 -26.09 43.98 -15.73
CA ARG A 80 -26.86 45.18 -15.35
C ARG A 80 -28.35 44.94 -15.51
N ALA A 81 -29.16 45.63 -14.72
CA ALA A 81 -30.61 45.59 -14.80
C ALA A 81 -31.14 46.51 -15.93
N ILE A 82 -32.24 46.10 -16.53
CA ILE A 82 -32.99 46.84 -17.56
C ILE A 82 -34.41 47.07 -17.04
N SER A 83 -34.86 48.32 -17.00
CA SER A 83 -36.25 48.63 -16.64
C SER A 83 -37.22 48.44 -17.82
N ARG A 84 -38.52 48.36 -17.52
CA ARG A 84 -39.60 48.20 -18.52
C ARG A 84 -39.62 49.29 -19.58
N LEU A 85 -39.06 50.46 -19.28
CA LEU A 85 -38.94 51.59 -20.21
C LEU A 85 -37.56 51.63 -20.92
N GLY A 86 -36.73 50.60 -20.76
CA GLY A 86 -35.40 50.49 -21.37
C GLY A 86 -34.28 51.20 -20.63
N GLY A 87 -34.54 51.73 -19.42
CA GLY A 87 -33.50 52.31 -18.56
C GLY A 87 -32.49 51.26 -18.12
N ARG A 88 -31.21 51.62 -17.98
CA ARG A 88 -30.12 50.68 -17.64
C ARG A 88 -29.43 51.10 -16.35
N SER A 89 -29.23 50.16 -15.43
CA SER A 89 -28.45 50.40 -14.21
C SER A 89 -26.95 50.52 -14.51
N ALA A 90 -26.17 50.88 -13.49
CA ALA A 90 -24.73 50.59 -13.49
C ALA A 90 -24.48 49.07 -13.54
N MET A 91 -23.26 48.67 -13.92
CA MET A 91 -22.84 47.27 -13.93
C MET A 91 -22.62 46.75 -12.51
N SER A 92 -22.79 45.44 -12.33
CA SER A 92 -22.38 44.70 -11.15
C SER A 92 -20.85 44.73 -10.95
N ASN A 93 -20.38 44.14 -9.85
CA ASN A 93 -18.99 43.67 -9.77
C ASN A 93 -18.68 42.70 -10.93
N ILE A 94 -17.40 42.58 -11.29
CA ILE A 94 -16.94 41.57 -12.25
C ILE A 94 -16.63 40.29 -11.49
N ALA A 95 -17.06 39.14 -12.02
CA ALA A 95 -16.69 37.83 -11.52
C ALA A 95 -16.17 36.96 -12.66
N GLY A 96 -15.26 36.04 -12.37
CA GLY A 96 -14.72 35.15 -13.40
C GLY A 96 -14.32 33.80 -12.86
N ALA A 97 -14.26 32.83 -13.77
CA ALA A 97 -13.86 31.46 -13.49
C ALA A 97 -13.16 30.85 -14.71
N LYS A 98 -12.39 29.79 -14.48
CA LYS A 98 -11.71 29.01 -15.51
C LYS A 98 -12.47 27.72 -15.74
N THR A 99 -12.86 27.42 -16.97
CA THR A 99 -13.41 26.11 -17.35
C THR A 99 -12.40 24.99 -17.08
N ALA A 100 -12.91 23.77 -16.89
CA ALA A 100 -12.06 22.60 -16.70
C ALA A 100 -11.17 22.35 -17.93
N SER A 101 -9.99 21.77 -17.72
CA SER A 101 -9.13 21.35 -18.84
C SER A 101 -9.71 20.12 -19.52
N VAL A 102 -9.42 19.91 -20.81
CA VAL A 102 -9.76 18.64 -21.48
C VAL A 102 -9.20 17.44 -20.70
N PRO A 103 -9.86 16.26 -20.76
CA PRO A 103 -9.44 15.13 -19.96
C PRO A 103 -7.99 14.72 -20.23
N GLY A 104 -7.31 14.28 -19.18
CA GLY A 104 -5.91 13.96 -19.23
C GLY A 104 -5.51 12.93 -18.20
N LEU A 105 -4.44 12.20 -18.49
CA LEU A 105 -3.83 11.26 -17.58
C LEU A 105 -2.42 11.75 -17.23
N ARG A 106 -2.20 12.00 -15.95
CA ARG A 106 -0.88 12.36 -15.42
C ARG A 106 -0.20 11.12 -14.86
N ILE A 107 0.92 10.76 -15.45
CA ILE A 107 1.77 9.63 -15.05
C ILE A 107 2.99 10.20 -14.34
N GLN A 108 3.13 9.86 -13.08
CA GLN A 108 4.26 10.22 -12.25
C GLN A 108 5.12 8.98 -12.01
N THR A 109 6.43 9.19 -11.96
CA THR A 109 7.43 8.16 -11.68
C THR A 109 8.34 8.69 -10.61
N THR A 110 8.61 7.86 -9.61
CA THR A 110 9.57 8.15 -8.55
C THR A 110 10.51 6.98 -8.49
N THR A 111 11.80 7.25 -8.69
CA THR A 111 12.85 6.24 -8.62
C THR A 111 13.77 6.52 -7.45
N GLU A 112 13.85 5.59 -6.53
CA GLU A 112 14.78 5.59 -5.42
C GLU A 112 16.09 4.92 -5.83
N PHE A 113 17.22 5.60 -5.62
CA PHE A 113 18.55 5.08 -5.93
C PHE A 113 19.61 5.78 -5.05
N ALA A 114 20.71 5.08 -4.77
CA ALA A 114 21.77 5.61 -3.91
C ALA A 114 22.77 6.51 -4.66
N THR A 115 23.05 6.21 -5.93
CA THR A 115 24.07 6.89 -6.75
C THR A 115 23.57 7.14 -8.17
N ALA A 116 24.17 8.10 -8.87
CA ALA A 116 23.79 8.41 -10.25
C ALA A 116 23.99 7.23 -11.21
N GLU A 117 24.95 6.34 -10.94
CA GLU A 117 25.18 5.14 -11.74
C GLU A 117 24.16 4.03 -11.49
N SER A 118 23.39 4.13 -10.40
CA SER A 118 22.29 3.22 -10.09
C SER A 118 21.03 3.56 -10.86
N VAL A 119 20.93 4.77 -11.43
CA VAL A 119 19.74 5.24 -12.12
C VAL A 119 19.52 4.44 -13.40
N ASP A 120 18.26 4.22 -13.76
CA ASP A 120 17.90 3.69 -15.07
C ASP A 120 18.34 4.70 -16.17
N PRO A 121 19.24 4.32 -17.09
CA PRO A 121 19.89 5.26 -17.99
C PRO A 121 18.98 5.76 -19.12
N ASP A 122 18.03 4.95 -19.59
CA ASP A 122 17.06 5.28 -20.64
C ASP A 122 15.66 5.58 -20.08
N GLY A 123 15.45 5.32 -18.80
CA GLY A 123 14.21 5.58 -18.11
C GLY A 123 13.16 4.52 -18.46
N TYR A 124 11.90 4.92 -18.49
CA TYR A 124 10.80 3.97 -18.57
C TYR A 124 9.93 4.20 -19.78
N THR A 125 9.20 3.15 -20.12
CA THR A 125 8.15 3.19 -21.14
C THR A 125 6.81 2.88 -20.48
N ALA A 126 5.88 3.82 -20.57
CA ALA A 126 4.50 3.60 -20.12
C ALA A 126 3.63 3.18 -21.30
N ILE A 127 3.10 1.95 -21.23
CA ILE A 127 2.12 1.41 -22.16
C ILE A 127 0.74 1.69 -21.57
N ILE A 128 -0.03 2.55 -22.23
CA ILE A 128 -1.34 3.04 -21.80
C ILE A 128 -2.39 2.37 -22.68
N ARG A 129 -3.14 1.43 -22.13
CA ARG A 129 -4.26 0.75 -22.81
C ARG A 129 -5.55 1.43 -22.42
N GLY A 130 -6.18 2.10 -23.37
CA GLY A 130 -7.47 2.75 -23.21
C GLY A 130 -8.63 1.92 -23.74
N PRO A 131 -9.84 2.49 -23.76
CA PRO A 131 -11.03 1.83 -24.27
C PRO A 131 -11.00 1.54 -25.78
N THR A 132 -10.32 2.39 -26.55
CA THR A 132 -10.33 2.36 -28.02
C THR A 132 -8.95 2.18 -28.63
N ASP A 133 -7.89 2.51 -27.89
CA ASP A 133 -6.53 2.55 -28.39
C ASP A 133 -5.50 2.08 -27.36
N THR A 134 -4.26 1.92 -27.83
CA THR A 134 -3.10 1.71 -26.97
C THR A 134 -2.01 2.66 -27.42
N THR A 135 -1.54 3.47 -26.47
CA THR A 135 -0.47 4.45 -26.69
C THR A 135 0.73 4.06 -25.86
N THR A 136 1.93 4.35 -26.35
CA THR A 136 3.18 4.12 -25.63
C THR A 136 3.96 5.41 -25.58
N ILE A 137 4.42 5.78 -24.39
CA ILE A 137 5.20 7.01 -24.18
C ILE A 137 6.46 6.71 -23.37
N ALA A 138 7.50 7.48 -23.62
CA ALA A 138 8.68 7.53 -22.76
C ALA A 138 8.40 8.39 -21.52
N VAL A 139 8.84 7.92 -20.35
CA VAL A 139 8.73 8.58 -19.05
C VAL A 139 10.09 8.50 -18.37
N GLY A 140 10.61 9.63 -17.87
CA GLY A 140 11.89 9.63 -17.15
C GLY A 140 11.80 8.95 -15.79
N VAL A 141 12.93 8.82 -15.10
CA VAL A 141 13.02 8.14 -13.79
C VAL A 141 12.36 8.90 -12.63
N ASN A 142 12.31 10.22 -12.70
CA ASN A 142 11.62 11.10 -11.76
C ASN A 142 10.81 12.13 -12.54
N ALA A 143 9.85 11.65 -13.33
CA ALA A 143 9.12 12.47 -14.28
C ALA A 143 7.64 12.61 -13.93
N ASP A 144 7.08 13.76 -14.29
CA ASP A 144 5.64 14.03 -14.32
C ASP A 144 5.25 14.26 -15.80
N ARG A 145 4.50 13.30 -16.38
CA ARG A 145 4.09 13.33 -17.79
C ARG A 145 2.57 13.40 -17.88
N LEU A 146 2.06 14.46 -18.51
CA LEU A 146 0.65 14.60 -18.85
C LEU A 146 0.40 14.09 -20.27
N VAL A 147 -0.52 13.14 -20.40
CA VAL A 147 -1.09 12.68 -21.67
C VAL A 147 -2.46 13.32 -21.81
N SER A 148 -2.58 14.24 -22.75
CA SER A 148 -3.81 14.98 -23.00
C SER A 148 -3.79 15.53 -24.43
N PRO A 149 -4.95 15.59 -25.13
CA PRO A 149 -6.24 15.08 -24.71
C PRO A 149 -6.32 13.55 -24.77
N ILE A 150 -7.10 12.96 -23.85
CA ILE A 150 -7.51 11.54 -23.94
C ILE A 150 -9.02 11.43 -23.74
N GLN A 151 -9.62 10.36 -24.25
CA GLN A 151 -11.06 10.13 -24.07
C GLN A 151 -11.37 9.70 -22.63
N LYS A 152 -12.60 9.95 -22.18
CA LYS A 152 -13.07 9.36 -20.92
C LYS A 152 -13.12 7.85 -21.00
N GLY A 153 -12.95 7.20 -19.86
CA GLY A 153 -13.01 5.75 -19.73
C GLY A 153 -11.96 5.21 -18.79
N THR A 154 -11.88 3.89 -18.74
CA THR A 154 -10.93 3.18 -17.88
C THR A 154 -9.67 2.85 -18.67
N TYR A 155 -8.52 3.13 -18.06
CA TYR A 155 -7.20 2.88 -18.61
C TYR A 155 -6.44 1.89 -17.74
N SER A 156 -5.67 1.02 -18.37
CA SER A 156 -4.65 0.19 -17.73
C SER A 156 -3.27 0.63 -18.19
N ILE A 157 -2.41 1.00 -17.24
CA ILE A 157 -1.08 1.52 -17.49
C ILE A 157 -0.07 0.51 -16.96
N VAL A 158 0.86 0.14 -17.83
CA VAL A 158 1.89 -0.83 -17.56
C VAL A 158 3.23 -0.17 -17.80
N LEU A 159 4.09 -0.14 -16.78
CA LEU A 159 5.45 0.39 -16.90
C LEU A 159 6.40 -0.73 -17.33
N ARG A 160 7.30 -0.42 -18.27
CA ARG A 160 8.29 -1.33 -18.88
C ARG A 160 9.62 -0.61 -19.05
N GLY A 161 10.65 -1.36 -19.40
CA GLY A 161 11.98 -0.83 -19.67
C GLY A 161 12.88 -0.72 -18.44
N LEU A 162 12.45 -1.20 -17.27
CA LEU A 162 13.28 -1.19 -16.06
C LEU A 162 14.61 -1.91 -16.34
N ALA A 163 15.71 -1.23 -16.05
CA ALA A 163 17.05 -1.80 -16.04
C ALA A 163 17.13 -3.00 -15.06
N ASN A 164 18.10 -3.90 -15.29
CA ASN A 164 18.24 -5.14 -14.49
C ASN A 164 18.50 -4.90 -12.99
N ASN A 165 18.99 -3.72 -12.63
CA ASN A 165 19.22 -3.31 -11.25
C ASN A 165 17.99 -2.63 -10.62
N CYS A 166 16.94 -2.36 -11.40
CA CYS A 166 15.72 -1.70 -10.97
C CYS A 166 14.56 -2.69 -10.81
N ALA A 167 13.73 -2.46 -9.80
CA ALA A 167 12.52 -3.23 -9.57
C ALA A 167 11.41 -2.32 -9.00
N PHE A 168 10.16 -2.71 -9.22
CA PHE A 168 9.03 -2.05 -8.58
C PHE A 168 9.09 -2.22 -7.06
N THR A 169 8.80 -1.15 -6.32
CA THR A 169 8.75 -1.22 -4.84
C THR A 169 7.57 -2.08 -4.36
N SER A 170 6.48 -2.12 -5.12
CA SER A 170 5.36 -3.02 -4.89
C SER A 170 4.90 -3.69 -6.18
N SER A 171 4.32 -4.89 -6.08
CA SER A 171 3.75 -5.58 -7.25
C SER A 171 2.61 -4.78 -7.92
N ALA A 172 1.92 -3.91 -7.15
CA ALA A 172 0.90 -3.01 -7.66
C ALA A 172 1.45 -1.88 -8.55
N ASP A 173 2.76 -1.62 -8.52
CA ASP A 173 3.41 -0.68 -9.43
C ASP A 173 3.73 -1.31 -10.80
N SER A 174 3.58 -2.63 -10.97
CA SER A 174 3.77 -3.26 -12.28
C SER A 174 2.62 -2.97 -13.27
N ILE A 175 1.43 -2.66 -12.75
CA ILE A 175 0.22 -2.34 -13.51
C ILE A 175 -0.73 -1.51 -12.65
N LYS A 176 -1.21 -0.38 -13.18
CA LYS A 176 -2.21 0.46 -12.51
C LYS A 176 -3.42 0.69 -13.39
N THR A 177 -4.59 0.73 -12.78
CA THR A 177 -5.85 1.03 -13.46
C THR A 177 -6.43 2.33 -12.95
N VAL A 178 -6.96 3.15 -13.84
CA VAL A 178 -7.51 4.47 -13.51
C VAL A 178 -8.69 4.80 -14.41
N THR A 179 -9.65 5.57 -13.91
CA THR A 179 -10.76 6.11 -14.72
C THR A 179 -10.55 7.60 -14.95
N VAL A 180 -10.64 8.00 -16.21
CA VAL A 180 -10.60 9.41 -16.64
C VAL A 180 -12.02 9.85 -16.97
N THR A 181 -12.39 11.03 -16.49
CA THR A 181 -13.73 11.61 -16.68
C THR A 181 -13.66 12.95 -17.43
N ASP A 182 -14.70 13.26 -18.20
CA ASP A 182 -14.96 14.56 -18.81
C ASP A 182 -15.96 15.40 -17.99
N GLU A 183 -16.43 14.87 -16.87
CA GLU A 183 -17.42 15.50 -16.00
C GLU A 183 -16.77 16.27 -14.84
N GLY A 184 -17.42 17.36 -14.43
CA GLY A 184 -16.95 18.19 -13.33
C GLY A 184 -15.67 18.97 -13.66
N THR A 185 -15.02 19.50 -12.62
CA THR A 185 -13.85 20.38 -12.76
C THR A 185 -12.51 19.67 -12.66
N ARG A 186 -12.51 18.38 -12.29
CA ARG A 186 -11.30 17.55 -12.11
C ARG A 186 -11.25 16.44 -13.17
N THR A 187 -10.86 16.84 -14.36
CA THR A 187 -10.80 15.99 -15.56
C THR A 187 -9.42 15.40 -15.84
N VAL A 188 -8.40 15.83 -15.07
CA VAL A 188 -7.06 15.24 -15.11
C VAL A 188 -6.90 14.32 -13.91
N THR A 189 -6.68 13.03 -14.18
CA THR A 189 -6.42 12.03 -13.13
C THR A 189 -4.93 11.74 -13.06
N SER A 190 -4.39 11.60 -11.85
CA SER A 190 -2.97 11.29 -11.62
C SER A 190 -2.79 9.89 -11.08
N LEU A 191 -1.71 9.23 -11.51
CA LEU A 191 -1.18 8.00 -10.90
C LEU A 191 0.34 8.10 -10.79
N GLY A 192 0.89 7.42 -9.80
CA GLY A 192 2.33 7.34 -9.57
C GLY A 192 2.83 5.90 -9.63
N PHE A 193 4.02 5.69 -10.18
CA PHE A 193 4.79 4.45 -10.13
C PHE A 193 6.03 4.65 -9.25
N ALA A 194 6.25 3.72 -8.33
CA ALA A 194 7.46 3.68 -7.51
C ALA A 194 8.41 2.58 -8.00
N VAL A 195 9.66 2.95 -8.25
CA VAL A 195 10.74 2.05 -8.65
C VAL A 195 11.91 2.24 -7.68
N SER A 196 12.60 1.16 -7.36
CA SER A 196 13.85 1.19 -6.59
C SER A 196 14.95 0.54 -7.41
N CYS A 197 16.09 1.22 -7.54
CA CYS A 197 17.26 0.74 -8.26
C CYS A 197 18.42 0.51 -7.31
N ARG A 198 18.97 -0.70 -7.35
CA ARG A 198 20.16 -1.10 -6.60
C ARG A 198 21.42 -0.62 -7.31
N ASP A 199 22.50 -0.44 -6.54
CA ASP A 199 23.82 -0.15 -7.12
C ASP A 199 24.27 -1.34 -8.00
N PRO A 200 24.54 -1.13 -9.31
CA PRO A 200 24.93 -2.18 -10.24
C PRO A 200 26.27 -2.83 -9.91
N ARG A 201 27.05 -2.24 -9.00
CA ARG A 201 28.35 -2.76 -8.54
C ARG A 201 28.23 -3.53 -7.22
N LYS A 202 27.04 -3.66 -6.65
CA LYS A 202 26.80 -4.33 -5.37
C LYS A 202 25.93 -5.57 -5.53
N ALA A 203 25.90 -6.40 -4.50
CA ALA A 203 25.20 -7.67 -4.42
C ALA A 203 24.48 -7.76 -3.06
N SER A 204 23.68 -8.82 -2.90
CA SER A 204 22.98 -9.09 -1.66
C SER A 204 23.00 -10.58 -1.33
N ILE A 205 23.01 -10.91 -0.04
CA ILE A 205 22.84 -12.28 0.47
C ILE A 205 21.52 -12.36 1.22
N VAL A 206 20.79 -13.44 1.01
CA VAL A 206 19.66 -13.84 1.84
C VAL A 206 20.10 -15.07 2.65
N VAL A 207 20.06 -14.96 3.97
CA VAL A 207 20.30 -16.11 4.86
C VAL A 207 18.95 -16.60 5.39
N ALA A 208 18.65 -17.86 5.13
CA ALA A 208 17.41 -18.50 5.55
C ALA A 208 17.69 -19.61 6.57
N LEU A 209 16.86 -19.65 7.60
CA LEU A 209 16.89 -20.67 8.63
C LEU A 209 15.64 -21.55 8.52
N THR A 210 15.83 -22.87 8.51
CA THR A 210 14.74 -23.83 8.59
C THR A 210 14.86 -24.66 9.86
N THR A 211 13.92 -24.50 10.78
CA THR A 211 13.92 -25.23 12.06
C THR A 211 12.84 -26.32 12.07
N SER A 212 13.21 -27.54 12.44
CA SER A 212 12.31 -28.68 12.61
C SER A 212 12.24 -29.14 14.07
N GLY A 213 11.14 -29.79 14.47
CA GLY A 213 10.97 -30.36 15.82
C GLY A 213 9.84 -29.74 16.63
N ASP A 214 9.87 -29.90 17.96
CA ASP A 214 8.81 -29.51 18.90
C ASP A 214 9.21 -28.35 19.84
N SER A 215 10.36 -27.75 19.58
CA SER A 215 10.88 -26.59 20.29
C SER A 215 11.52 -25.60 19.32
N LEU A 216 11.87 -24.44 19.83
CA LEU A 216 12.70 -23.44 19.16
C LEU A 216 13.87 -23.07 20.06
N ASP A 217 14.84 -22.40 19.45
CA ASP A 217 15.86 -21.64 20.15
C ASP A 217 15.20 -20.45 20.87
N ALA A 218 15.57 -20.19 22.12
CA ALA A 218 14.81 -19.34 23.03
C ALA A 218 15.13 -17.84 22.85
N ASP A 219 16.39 -17.52 22.59
CA ASP A 219 16.91 -16.17 22.35
C ASP A 219 17.30 -15.92 20.88
N GLY A 220 17.25 -16.97 20.07
CA GLY A 220 17.42 -16.88 18.63
C GLY A 220 18.88 -17.02 18.22
N ILE A 221 19.09 -17.24 16.93
CA ILE A 221 20.40 -17.63 16.41
C ILE A 221 21.09 -16.42 15.81
N ILE A 222 22.36 -16.23 16.13
CA ILE A 222 23.16 -15.14 15.59
C ILE A 222 23.75 -15.58 14.24
N VAL A 223 23.38 -14.89 13.17
CA VAL A 223 23.99 -15.03 11.84
C VAL A 223 25.03 -13.94 11.66
N THR A 224 26.30 -14.33 11.47
CA THR A 224 27.38 -13.40 11.16
C THR A 224 27.79 -13.55 9.70
N THR A 225 27.81 -12.44 8.97
CA THR A 225 28.33 -12.36 7.60
C THR A 225 29.60 -11.52 7.61
N SER A 226 30.70 -12.10 7.11
CA SER A 226 31.99 -11.43 7.04
C SER A 226 32.66 -11.61 5.68
N GLY A 227 33.48 -10.65 5.26
CA GLY A 227 34.18 -10.70 3.98
C GLY A 227 35.38 -9.77 3.93
N LEU A 228 36.39 -10.15 3.15
CA LEU A 228 37.57 -9.32 2.88
C LEU A 228 37.73 -9.11 1.37
N ILE A 229 37.50 -7.89 0.93
CA ILE A 229 37.63 -7.48 -0.47
C ILE A 229 39.09 -7.12 -0.74
N LYS A 230 39.75 -7.94 -1.55
CA LYS A 230 41.19 -7.84 -1.85
C LYS A 230 41.52 -6.89 -3.01
N ASP A 231 40.50 -6.34 -3.69
CA ASP A 231 40.70 -5.45 -4.83
C ASP A 231 41.33 -4.12 -4.39
N ALA A 232 42.45 -3.76 -5.04
CA ALA A 232 43.19 -2.54 -4.78
C ALA A 232 42.40 -1.26 -5.11
N GLY A 233 41.39 -1.35 -5.99
CA GLY A 233 40.52 -0.23 -6.36
C GLY A 233 39.44 0.12 -5.34
N VAL A 234 39.28 -0.67 -4.28
CA VAL A 234 38.27 -0.44 -3.24
C VAL A 234 38.83 0.41 -2.11
N PRO A 235 38.13 1.46 -1.65
CA PRO A 235 38.52 2.25 -0.48
C PRO A 235 38.77 1.37 0.74
N ALA A 236 39.80 1.67 1.54
CA ALA A 236 40.26 0.79 2.62
C ALA A 236 39.17 0.52 3.68
N ASP A 237 38.33 1.52 3.94
CA ASP A 237 37.17 1.47 4.82
C ASP A 237 36.03 0.58 4.31
N GLU A 238 36.01 0.28 3.01
CA GLU A 238 35.05 -0.64 2.38
C GLU A 238 35.61 -2.06 2.17
N ARG A 239 36.87 -2.34 2.54
CA ARG A 239 37.50 -3.64 2.25
C ARG A 239 37.11 -4.75 3.22
N VAL A 240 36.71 -4.39 4.43
CA VAL A 240 36.30 -5.35 5.45
C VAL A 240 34.81 -5.19 5.64
N TYR A 241 34.08 -6.28 5.50
CA TYR A 241 32.68 -6.35 5.85
C TYR A 241 32.51 -7.28 7.03
N PHE A 242 31.73 -6.84 8.02
CA PHE A 242 31.34 -7.63 9.17
C PHE A 242 30.01 -7.10 9.69
N GLN A 243 28.98 -7.94 9.65
CA GLN A 243 27.67 -7.65 10.25
C GLN A 243 27.12 -8.93 10.85
N PHE A 244 26.35 -8.79 11.92
CA PHE A 244 25.58 -9.89 12.47
C PHE A 244 24.13 -9.47 12.66
N GLU A 245 23.23 -10.44 12.59
CA GLU A 245 21.80 -10.27 12.77
C GLU A 245 21.24 -11.49 13.53
N THR A 246 20.21 -11.29 14.34
CA THR A 246 19.57 -12.36 15.10
C THR A 246 18.34 -12.87 14.36
N LEU A 247 18.27 -14.18 14.11
CA LEU A 247 17.10 -14.85 13.54
C LEU A 247 16.25 -15.44 14.65
N ASN A 248 14.98 -15.00 14.71
CA ASN A 248 14.00 -15.46 15.67
C ASN A 248 12.93 -16.34 14.99
N GLY A 249 12.45 -17.35 15.72
CA GLY A 249 11.33 -18.20 15.28
C GLY A 249 11.73 -19.40 14.42
N ALA A 250 10.71 -20.14 13.95
CA ALA A 250 10.90 -21.42 13.23
C ALA A 250 11.45 -21.28 11.80
N ASN A 251 11.15 -20.15 11.14
CA ASN A 251 11.54 -19.87 9.75
C ASN A 251 11.96 -18.40 9.65
N GLY A 252 13.21 -18.14 10.03
CA GLY A 252 13.80 -16.80 9.97
C GLY A 252 14.47 -16.55 8.63
N VAL A 253 14.31 -15.36 8.08
CA VAL A 253 15.06 -14.89 6.91
C VAL A 253 15.65 -13.53 7.23
N VAL A 254 16.95 -13.38 6.98
CA VAL A 254 17.63 -12.09 7.06
C VAL A 254 18.35 -11.80 5.75
N ARG A 255 18.47 -10.52 5.43
CA ARG A 255 19.07 -10.04 4.19
C ARG A 255 20.19 -9.06 4.49
N PHE A 256 21.32 -9.28 3.84
CA PHE A 256 22.48 -8.38 3.86
C PHE A 256 22.60 -7.76 2.47
N ASP A 257 22.44 -6.44 2.39
CA ASP A 257 22.46 -5.68 1.13
C ASP A 257 23.76 -4.87 0.98
N ASN A 258 23.96 -4.31 -0.22
CA ASN A 258 25.07 -3.41 -0.54
C ASN A 258 26.48 -4.03 -0.37
N LEU A 259 26.58 -5.34 -0.57
CA LEU A 259 27.83 -6.09 -0.52
C LEU A 259 28.62 -5.91 -1.82
N ARG A 260 29.95 -5.84 -1.79
CA ARG A 260 30.75 -5.82 -3.03
C ARG A 260 30.92 -7.25 -3.56
N PRO A 261 31.10 -7.46 -4.87
CA PRO A 261 31.46 -8.76 -5.41
C PRO A 261 32.79 -9.25 -4.81
N ALA A 262 32.72 -10.31 -4.01
CA ALA A 262 33.85 -10.93 -3.33
C ALA A 262 33.41 -12.26 -2.70
N GLU A 263 34.36 -12.91 -2.04
CA GLU A 263 34.07 -14.04 -1.16
C GLU A 263 33.57 -13.55 0.20
N TYR A 264 32.49 -14.16 0.68
CA TYR A 264 31.94 -13.94 2.01
C TYR A 264 31.81 -15.27 2.76
N GLU A 265 32.12 -15.23 4.06
CA GLU A 265 31.84 -16.30 5.01
C GLU A 265 30.59 -15.93 5.82
N ILE A 266 29.61 -16.83 5.81
CA ILE A 266 28.41 -16.77 6.63
C ILE A 266 28.55 -17.83 7.72
N SER A 267 28.45 -17.43 8.97
CA SER A 267 28.52 -18.31 10.13
C SER A 267 27.30 -18.14 11.02
N ILE A 268 26.91 -19.20 11.70
CA ILE A 268 25.86 -19.15 12.72
C ILE A 268 26.40 -19.49 14.10
N ALA A 269 25.92 -18.78 15.10
CA ALA A 269 26.29 -18.92 16.49
C ALA A 269 25.06 -18.81 17.39
N ASP A 270 25.24 -19.02 18.70
CA ASP A 270 24.13 -19.00 19.68
C ASP A 270 23.06 -20.04 19.31
N ILE A 271 23.43 -21.32 19.45
CA ILE A 271 22.49 -22.42 19.22
C ILE A 271 22.33 -23.13 20.54
N ASP A 272 21.21 -22.86 21.19
CA ASP A 272 20.95 -23.32 22.53
C ASP A 272 20.26 -24.69 22.55
N PRO A 273 20.58 -25.57 23.52
CA PRO A 273 19.82 -26.79 23.72
C PRO A 273 18.34 -26.48 23.92
N PRO A 274 17.41 -27.21 23.26
CA PRO A 274 17.61 -28.52 22.66
C PRO A 274 17.85 -28.51 21.14
N CYS A 275 18.27 -27.38 20.57
CA CYS A 275 18.54 -27.25 19.15
C CYS A 275 19.92 -27.79 18.75
N VAL A 276 19.95 -28.44 17.59
CA VAL A 276 21.18 -28.98 16.99
C VAL A 276 21.24 -28.54 15.54
N LEU A 277 22.39 -28.00 15.14
CA LEU A 277 22.66 -27.62 13.76
C LEU A 277 22.84 -28.84 12.87
N GLU A 278 22.19 -28.81 11.71
CA GLU A 278 22.42 -29.75 10.62
C GLU A 278 23.48 -29.21 9.65
N GLY A 279 24.56 -29.98 9.46
CA GLY A 279 25.62 -29.66 8.53
C GLY A 279 26.64 -28.64 9.06
N GLU A 280 27.17 -27.83 8.16
CA GLU A 280 28.29 -26.94 8.46
C GLU A 280 27.84 -25.65 9.17
N ARG A 281 28.60 -25.26 10.20
CA ARG A 281 28.40 -24.00 10.94
C ARG A 281 28.84 -22.75 10.17
N ARG A 282 29.62 -22.95 9.11
CA ARG A 282 30.16 -21.89 8.26
C ARG A 282 29.98 -22.29 6.82
N LYS A 283 29.57 -21.33 5.99
CA LYS A 283 29.43 -21.49 4.54
C LYS A 283 30.07 -20.31 3.85
N THR A 284 30.76 -20.59 2.75
CA THR A 284 31.42 -19.57 1.94
C THR A 284 30.66 -19.39 0.64
N ILE A 285 30.54 -18.14 0.18
CA ILE A 285 29.88 -17.82 -1.09
C ILE A 285 30.65 -16.76 -1.87
N GLN A 286 30.64 -16.90 -3.20
CA GLN A 286 31.26 -15.97 -4.13
C GLN A 286 30.18 -15.11 -4.78
N LEU A 287 30.09 -13.85 -4.35
CA LEU A 287 29.06 -12.93 -4.83
C LEU A 287 29.43 -12.33 -6.18
N LYS A 288 28.43 -12.21 -7.04
CA LYS A 288 28.50 -11.48 -8.31
C LYS A 288 27.67 -10.21 -8.23
N ALA A 289 28.08 -9.18 -8.95
CA ALA A 289 27.33 -7.92 -9.04
C ALA A 289 25.87 -8.17 -9.43
N LEU A 290 24.94 -7.45 -8.78
CA LEU A 290 23.48 -7.62 -8.86
C LEU A 290 22.92 -8.98 -8.41
N GLY A 291 23.78 -9.93 -8.05
CA GLY A 291 23.40 -11.22 -7.51
C GLY A 291 22.58 -11.09 -6.23
N ILE A 292 21.58 -11.95 -6.11
CA ILE A 292 20.90 -12.23 -4.84
C ILE A 292 21.07 -13.71 -4.61
N ASP A 293 22.02 -14.05 -3.75
CA ASP A 293 22.32 -15.43 -3.43
C ASP A 293 21.67 -15.83 -2.10
N THR A 294 21.18 -17.06 -2.02
CA THR A 294 20.54 -17.58 -0.81
C THR A 294 21.43 -18.64 -0.15
N VAL A 295 21.72 -18.46 1.14
CA VAL A 295 22.42 -19.43 1.98
C VAL A 295 21.44 -19.97 3.02
N THR A 296 21.25 -21.28 3.07
CA THR A 296 20.30 -21.90 4.01
C THR A 296 21.02 -22.66 5.11
N PHE A 297 20.56 -22.52 6.35
CA PHE A 297 20.94 -23.35 7.50
C PHE A 297 19.71 -24.10 8.01
N ALA A 298 19.92 -25.31 8.52
CA ALA A 298 18.85 -26.15 9.05
C ALA A 298 19.13 -26.55 10.50
N LEU A 299 18.12 -26.50 11.36
CA LEU A 299 18.21 -26.96 12.74
C LEU A 299 17.14 -27.99 13.05
N THR A 300 17.49 -28.90 13.95
CA THR A 300 16.54 -29.78 14.61
C THR A 300 16.51 -29.46 16.10
N CYS A 301 15.36 -29.03 16.60
CA CYS A 301 15.10 -28.67 17.98
C CYS A 301 14.09 -29.63 18.60
N ARG A 302 14.56 -30.62 19.37
CA ARG A 302 13.69 -31.63 20.00
C ARG A 302 13.91 -31.69 21.49
N LYS A 303 12.87 -31.41 22.29
CA LYS A 303 12.98 -31.52 23.74
C LYS A 303 13.44 -32.93 24.13
N PRO A 304 14.45 -33.06 25.02
CA PRO A 304 14.80 -34.36 25.57
C PRO A 304 13.56 -34.97 26.20
N VAL A 305 13.31 -36.25 25.92
CA VAL A 305 12.26 -37.00 26.62
C VAL A 305 12.68 -37.03 28.08
N ALA A 306 11.98 -36.26 28.93
CA ALA A 306 12.27 -36.23 30.36
C ALA A 306 12.19 -37.67 30.92
N PRO A 307 13.23 -38.18 31.60
CA PRO A 307 13.11 -39.42 32.35
C PRO A 307 11.96 -39.24 33.33
N VAL A 308 11.02 -40.19 33.37
CA VAL A 308 9.95 -40.17 34.38
C VAL A 308 10.64 -40.28 35.74
N ASP A 309 10.60 -39.22 36.55
CA ASP A 309 11.05 -39.26 37.94
C ASP A 309 10.13 -40.17 38.75
N THR A 310 10.52 -41.44 38.89
CA THR A 310 9.81 -42.43 39.70
C THR A 310 10.34 -42.51 41.13
N ALA A 311 11.33 -41.70 41.52
CA ALA A 311 11.92 -41.76 42.86
C ALA A 311 10.97 -41.13 43.89
N GLY A 312 10.30 -41.97 44.68
CA GLY A 312 9.28 -41.53 45.66
C GLY A 312 7.92 -41.17 45.07
N LYS A 313 7.75 -41.31 43.74
CA LYS A 313 6.48 -41.16 43.01
C LYS A 313 6.26 -42.39 42.12
N PRO A 314 6.01 -43.57 42.71
CA PRO A 314 5.96 -44.84 41.98
C PRO A 314 4.78 -44.91 41.00
N PHE A 315 3.74 -44.11 41.20
CA PHE A 315 2.52 -44.15 40.39
C PHE A 315 2.51 -43.07 39.32
N VAL A 316 2.16 -43.45 38.10
CA VAL A 316 2.07 -42.53 36.96
C VAL A 316 0.60 -42.23 36.68
N LEU A 317 0.18 -40.98 36.89
CA LEU A 317 -1.12 -40.52 36.42
C LEU A 317 -0.99 -40.15 34.94
N ARG A 318 -1.66 -40.91 34.06
CA ARG A 318 -1.66 -40.71 32.62
C ARG A 318 -2.97 -40.07 32.17
N HIS A 319 -2.87 -39.02 31.36
CA HIS A 319 -3.99 -38.39 30.69
C HIS A 319 -3.86 -38.63 29.19
N THR A 320 -4.86 -39.25 28.58
CA THR A 320 -4.87 -39.56 27.15
C THR A 320 -6.16 -39.04 26.53
N TRP A 321 -6.03 -38.14 25.56
CA TRP A 321 -7.17 -37.71 24.76
C TRP A 321 -7.54 -38.80 23.75
N SER A 322 -8.83 -38.99 23.51
CA SER A 322 -9.34 -39.93 22.51
C SER A 322 -8.94 -39.58 21.08
N ALA A 323 -8.49 -38.34 20.83
CA ALA A 323 -8.02 -37.86 19.54
C ALA A 323 -6.95 -36.78 19.71
N THR A 324 -5.99 -36.71 18.78
CA THR A 324 -4.93 -35.68 18.74
C THR A 324 -5.41 -34.35 18.16
N SER A 325 -6.56 -34.32 17.49
CA SER A 325 -7.23 -33.12 16.99
C SER A 325 -8.75 -33.35 16.88
N ALA A 326 -9.53 -32.27 16.90
CA ALA A 326 -10.99 -32.30 16.78
C ALA A 326 -11.51 -30.99 16.16
N ARG A 327 -12.66 -31.03 15.47
CA ARG A 327 -13.32 -29.83 14.94
C ARG A 327 -14.20 -29.18 16.01
N PRO A 328 -14.55 -27.88 15.87
CA PRO A 328 -15.52 -27.26 16.76
C PRO A 328 -16.84 -28.04 16.80
N GLY A 329 -17.25 -28.46 18.00
CA GLY A 329 -18.47 -29.24 18.24
C GLY A 329 -18.26 -30.76 18.34
N ASP A 330 -17.10 -31.29 17.95
CA ASP A 330 -16.79 -32.70 18.15
C ASP A 330 -16.68 -33.05 19.63
N LYS A 331 -17.15 -34.24 20.02
CA LYS A 331 -16.95 -34.76 21.38
C LYS A 331 -15.62 -35.48 21.48
N VAL A 332 -14.79 -35.06 22.42
CA VAL A 332 -13.54 -35.72 22.79
C VAL A 332 -13.60 -36.22 24.23
N SER A 333 -12.91 -37.33 24.51
CA SER A 333 -12.82 -37.89 25.86
C SER A 333 -11.39 -37.78 26.38
N LEU A 334 -11.24 -37.37 27.64
CA LEU A 334 -9.98 -37.46 28.37
C LEU A 334 -10.02 -38.70 29.27
N LEU A 335 -9.23 -39.71 28.94
CA LEU A 335 -9.01 -40.85 29.81
C LEU A 335 -7.93 -40.50 30.84
N THR A 336 -8.29 -40.58 32.11
CA THR A 336 -7.33 -40.46 33.23
C THR A 336 -7.13 -41.85 33.83
N ALA A 337 -5.91 -42.36 33.75
CA ALA A 337 -5.53 -43.67 34.28
C ALA A 337 -4.39 -43.53 35.29
N LEU A 338 -4.52 -44.18 36.45
CA LEU A 338 -3.43 -44.27 37.43
C LEU A 338 -2.73 -45.61 37.24
N ASP A 339 -1.45 -45.57 36.86
CA ASP A 339 -0.61 -46.75 36.68
C ASP A 339 0.02 -47.15 38.02
N LEU A 340 -0.46 -48.26 38.58
CA LEU A 340 -0.01 -48.80 39.88
C LEU A 340 1.11 -49.85 39.74
N ARG A 341 1.59 -50.14 38.53
CA ARG A 341 2.46 -51.30 38.26
C ARG A 341 3.80 -51.27 39.01
N ALA A 342 4.26 -50.09 39.45
CA ALA A 342 5.49 -49.97 40.24
C ALA A 342 5.37 -50.60 41.64
N GLU A 343 4.17 -50.66 42.22
CA GLU A 343 3.89 -51.30 43.51
C GLU A 343 2.58 -52.09 43.45
N ALA A 344 2.58 -53.20 42.71
CA ALA A 344 1.37 -53.99 42.40
C ALA A 344 0.63 -54.54 43.64
N ALA A 345 1.25 -54.55 44.82
CA ALA A 345 0.63 -54.97 46.07
C ALA A 345 -0.15 -53.86 46.79
N GLN A 346 0.01 -52.58 46.41
CA GLN A 346 -0.74 -51.47 47.00
C GLN A 346 -2.15 -51.37 46.41
N GLN A 347 -3.14 -51.17 47.28
CA GLN A 347 -4.49 -50.78 46.87
C GLN A 347 -4.64 -49.26 46.96
N ALA A 348 -4.97 -48.61 45.85
CA ALA A 348 -5.30 -47.19 45.84
C ALA A 348 -6.79 -46.99 46.21
N SER A 349 -7.05 -46.24 47.29
CA SER A 349 -8.41 -45.92 47.75
C SER A 349 -9.13 -44.94 46.80
N GLY A 350 -8.36 -44.11 46.09
CA GLY A 350 -8.87 -43.17 45.09
C GLY A 350 -7.79 -42.19 44.65
N VAL A 351 -8.07 -41.42 43.61
CA VAL A 351 -7.26 -40.29 43.16
C VAL A 351 -8.10 -39.03 43.27
N SER A 352 -7.53 -37.97 43.83
CA SER A 352 -8.12 -36.63 43.80
C SER A 352 -7.21 -35.74 42.96
N ALA A 353 -7.79 -35.06 41.98
CA ALA A 353 -7.08 -34.14 41.11
C ALA A 353 -8.01 -33.02 40.67
N THR A 354 -7.46 -31.81 40.56
CA THR A 354 -8.15 -30.68 39.93
C THR A 354 -7.68 -30.61 38.48
N ILE A 355 -8.59 -30.80 37.53
CA ILE A 355 -8.31 -30.60 36.11
C ILE A 355 -8.93 -29.27 35.70
N GLN A 356 -8.09 -28.35 35.25
CA GLN A 356 -8.52 -27.06 34.73
C GLN A 356 -8.40 -27.06 33.21
N PHE A 357 -9.45 -26.62 32.54
CA PHE A 357 -9.47 -26.45 31.09
C PHE A 357 -9.64 -24.99 30.74
N ASP A 358 -9.09 -24.58 29.60
CA ASP A 358 -9.44 -23.30 28.99
C ASP A 358 -10.85 -23.40 28.38
N ASN A 359 -11.78 -22.61 28.91
CA ASN A 359 -13.17 -22.61 28.48
C ASN A 359 -13.38 -21.96 27.10
N ALA A 360 -12.36 -21.29 26.55
CA ALA A 360 -12.35 -20.86 25.16
C ALA A 360 -12.07 -22.02 24.20
N VAL A 361 -11.49 -23.13 24.69
CA VAL A 361 -11.02 -24.26 23.85
C VAL A 361 -11.89 -25.50 24.03
N VAL A 362 -12.25 -25.86 25.25
CA VAL A 362 -13.10 -27.03 25.53
C VAL A 362 -14.16 -26.73 26.59
N ARG A 363 -15.35 -27.32 26.41
CA ARG A 363 -16.41 -27.31 27.41
C ARG A 363 -16.47 -28.68 28.10
N TYR A 364 -16.48 -28.68 29.42
CA TYR A 364 -16.74 -29.91 30.18
C TYR A 364 -18.23 -30.28 30.08
N ASP A 365 -18.51 -31.46 29.54
CA ASP A 365 -19.87 -31.98 29.40
C ASP A 365 -20.24 -32.92 30.57
N SER A 366 -19.42 -33.96 30.82
CA SER A 366 -19.68 -34.95 31.88
C SER A 366 -18.42 -35.77 32.20
N ALA A 367 -18.42 -36.45 33.34
CA ALA A 367 -17.45 -37.47 33.70
C ALA A 367 -18.16 -38.73 34.18
N ARG A 368 -17.57 -39.89 33.90
CA ARG A 368 -18.00 -41.18 34.42
C ARG A 368 -16.79 -41.95 34.92
N SER A 369 -16.95 -42.66 36.03
CA SER A 369 -15.96 -43.66 36.44
C SER A 369 -16.18 -44.94 35.62
N LEU A 370 -15.11 -45.49 35.07
CA LEU A 370 -15.10 -46.80 34.45
C LEU A 370 -14.39 -47.74 35.42
N ARG A 371 -15.06 -48.80 35.90
CA ARG A 371 -14.37 -49.88 36.63
C ARG A 371 -13.66 -50.74 35.58
N ALA A 372 -12.34 -50.71 35.57
CA ALA A 372 -11.54 -51.38 34.55
C ALA A 372 -11.46 -52.89 34.80
N PHE A 373 -12.01 -53.69 33.88
CA PHE A 373 -11.38 -54.89 33.31
C PHE A 373 -11.93 -55.17 31.89
N ASP A 374 -12.25 -54.14 31.09
CA ASP A 374 -12.47 -54.33 29.65
C ASP A 374 -12.04 -53.05 28.91
N LEU A 375 -10.76 -53.03 28.55
CA LEU A 375 -10.21 -52.33 27.40
C LEU A 375 -9.49 -53.37 26.55
#